data_AF-A0A2E3NEL6-F1
#
_entry.id   AF-A0A2E3NEL6-F1
#
_cell.length_a   1.000
_cell.length_b   1.000
_cell.length_c   1.000
_cell.angle_alpha   90.00
_cell.angle_beta   90.00
_cell.angle_gamma   90.00
#
_symmetry.space_group_name_H-M   'P 1'
#
loop_
_entity.id
_entity.type
_entity.pdbx_description
1 polymer ?
#
loop_
_entity_poly.entity_id
_entity_poly.type
_entity_poly.pdbx_seq_one_letter_code
_entity_poly.pdbx_strand_id
1 'polypeptide(L)'
;MPEVDDENARMAPGPLGPRVQATRASGAGSPPERDPRSVIVPSVALPPMLLERIEPSFGRGERLRLDAAHGYVRIGRAEHNDLRLYTAAASREHAVIAGNEAGEWVLTPAEGKSVSIDGDPTGEPVELEVGMNLIFGGDHLRCVREVRQRDHMAVATASEGLPRANASPGSGRTGWFVIGAIAALGLGLITFAWFTG
;
A
#
# COMPACT_ATOMS: atom_id res chain seq x y z
N MET A 1 -17.46 -26.93 51.03
CA MET A 1 -17.85 -25.54 51.35
C MET A 1 -16.92 -25.06 52.45
N PRO A 2 -16.15 -24.01 52.17
CA PRO A 2 -16.14 -22.87 53.08
C PRO A 2 -16.55 -21.59 52.33
N GLU A 3 -17.48 -20.87 52.96
CA GLU A 3 -17.78 -19.45 52.77
C GLU A 3 -16.48 -18.65 52.68
N VAL A 4 -16.39 -17.79 51.67
CA VAL A 4 -15.46 -16.66 51.68
C VAL A 4 -16.35 -15.42 51.59
N ASP A 5 -16.26 -14.62 52.64
CA ASP A 5 -17.18 -13.58 53.03
C ASP A 5 -17.32 -12.42 52.02
N ASP A 6 -18.57 -12.04 51.80
CA ASP A 6 -19.01 -10.74 51.32
C ASP A 6 -18.70 -9.66 52.37
N GLU A 7 -17.52 -9.05 52.36
CA GLU A 7 -17.28 -7.83 53.15
C GLU A 7 -16.18 -6.93 52.57
N ASN A 8 -16.51 -6.16 51.53
CA ASN A 8 -15.90 -4.82 51.42
C ASN A 8 -16.78 -3.83 50.65
N ALA A 9 -17.95 -3.56 51.21
CA ALA A 9 -18.62 -2.29 50.99
C ALA A 9 -17.85 -1.20 51.73
N ARG A 10 -17.26 -0.24 51.00
CA ARG A 10 -17.08 1.15 51.42
C ARG A 10 -16.73 2.04 50.23
N MET A 11 -17.78 2.61 49.67
CA MET A 11 -17.73 3.86 48.92
C MET A 11 -17.03 4.95 49.75
N ALA A 12 -16.18 5.73 49.10
CA ALA A 12 -15.96 7.12 49.46
C ALA A 12 -15.93 7.96 48.17
N PRO A 13 -16.93 8.82 47.90
CA PRO A 13 -16.83 9.81 46.84
C PRO A 13 -15.82 10.89 47.25
N GLY A 14 -14.72 11.00 46.50
CA GLY A 14 -13.72 12.05 46.69
C GLY A 14 -14.28 13.45 46.39
N PRO A 15 -13.76 14.50 47.06
CA PRO A 15 -14.30 15.86 46.98
C PRO A 15 -14.14 16.49 45.60
N LEU A 16 -15.21 17.16 45.15
CA LEU A 16 -15.24 18.04 43.99
C LEU A 16 -14.24 19.18 44.19
N GLY A 17 -13.16 19.16 43.42
CA GLY A 17 -12.17 20.24 43.36
C GLY A 17 -12.73 21.53 42.74
N PRO A 18 -12.06 22.68 42.97
CA PRO A 18 -12.54 23.99 42.57
C PRO A 18 -12.64 24.12 41.05
N ARG A 19 -13.82 24.58 40.62
CA ARG A 19 -14.16 24.95 39.26
C ARG A 19 -13.37 26.20 38.86
N VAL A 20 -12.23 26.01 38.23
CA VAL A 20 -11.46 27.09 37.59
C VAL A 20 -12.26 27.55 36.36
N GLN A 21 -12.88 28.72 36.48
CA GLN A 21 -13.47 29.42 35.34
C GLN A 21 -12.31 29.93 34.48
N ALA A 22 -12.05 29.25 33.35
CA ALA A 22 -11.12 29.74 32.36
C ALA A 22 -11.72 30.97 31.66
N THR A 23 -11.03 32.09 31.83
CA THR A 23 -11.26 33.38 31.20
C THR A 23 -11.34 33.26 29.69
N ARG A 24 -12.35 33.92 29.10
CA ARG A 24 -12.45 34.17 27.65
C ARG A 24 -11.18 34.88 27.15
N ALA A 25 -10.42 34.21 26.29
CA ALA A 25 -9.56 34.87 25.31
C ALA A 25 -10.31 34.90 23.98
N SER A 26 -10.94 36.04 23.71
CA SER A 26 -11.46 36.41 22.40
C SER A 26 -10.30 37.00 21.61
N GLY A 27 -9.94 36.40 20.47
CA GLY A 27 -9.03 37.02 19.50
C GLY A 27 -7.74 36.25 19.23
N ALA A 28 -7.85 35.24 18.36
CA ALA A 28 -6.83 34.95 17.37
C ALA A 28 -7.58 34.26 16.23
N GLY A 29 -7.62 34.89 15.05
CA GLY A 29 -8.23 34.29 13.87
C GLY A 29 -7.57 32.93 13.64
N SER A 30 -8.35 31.87 13.79
CA SER A 30 -7.90 30.53 13.40
C SER A 30 -7.39 30.64 11.96
N PRO A 31 -6.17 30.16 11.66
CA PRO A 31 -5.77 29.91 10.28
C PRO A 31 -6.90 29.13 9.62
N PRO A 32 -7.23 29.37 8.34
CA PRO A 32 -8.24 28.56 7.67
C PRO A 32 -7.84 27.10 7.88
N GLU A 33 -8.67 26.39 8.62
CA GLU A 33 -8.60 24.96 8.84
C GLU A 33 -8.68 24.37 7.45
N ARG A 34 -7.51 24.12 6.84
CA ARG A 34 -7.43 23.41 5.57
C ARG A 34 -8.03 22.07 5.90
N ASP A 35 -9.26 21.86 5.45
CA ASP A 35 -9.92 20.58 5.54
C ASP A 35 -8.93 19.55 4.97
N PRO A 36 -8.41 18.61 5.78
CA PRO A 36 -7.52 17.56 5.29
C PRO A 36 -8.22 16.67 4.26
N ARG A 37 -9.52 16.90 4.02
CA ARG A 37 -10.34 16.30 2.97
C ARG A 37 -10.55 17.22 1.76
N SER A 38 -9.75 18.27 1.59
CA SER A 38 -9.59 18.88 0.27
C SER A 38 -8.92 17.84 -0.62
N VAL A 39 -9.74 16.93 -1.14
CA VAL A 39 -9.38 15.95 -2.15
C VAL A 39 -9.11 16.79 -3.38
N ILE A 40 -7.84 17.14 -3.54
CA ILE A 40 -7.34 17.78 -4.74
C ILE A 40 -7.61 16.77 -5.85
N VAL A 41 -8.56 17.09 -6.72
CA VAL A 41 -8.80 16.28 -7.90
C VAL A 41 -7.54 16.45 -8.77
N PRO A 42 -6.74 15.39 -8.97
CA PRO A 42 -5.45 15.51 -9.64
C PRO A 42 -5.71 15.98 -11.07
N SER A 43 -5.22 17.18 -11.40
CA SER A 43 -5.39 17.76 -12.74
C SER A 43 -4.49 17.08 -13.79
N VAL A 44 -3.56 16.24 -13.34
CA VAL A 44 -2.63 15.47 -14.17
C VAL A 44 -3.10 14.01 -14.21
N ALA A 45 -3.04 13.39 -15.39
CA ALA A 45 -3.41 11.99 -15.58
C ALA A 45 -2.46 11.08 -14.78
N LEU A 46 -2.88 10.67 -13.59
CA LEU A 46 -2.17 9.69 -12.76
C LEU A 46 -1.95 8.40 -13.55
N PRO A 47 -0.70 7.90 -13.63
CA PRO A 47 -0.47 6.60 -14.21
C PRO A 47 -1.25 5.55 -13.39
N PRO A 48 -2.03 4.68 -14.04
CA PRO A 48 -2.79 3.69 -13.31
C PRO A 48 -1.82 2.68 -12.67
N MET A 49 -2.10 2.36 -11.42
CA MET A 49 -1.35 1.39 -10.62
C MET A 49 -2.34 0.34 -10.09
N LEU A 50 -1.85 -0.88 -9.84
CA LEU A 50 -2.64 -1.92 -9.18
C LEU A 50 -2.02 -2.21 -7.81
N LEU A 51 -2.87 -2.38 -6.80
CA LEU A 51 -2.50 -2.99 -5.53
C LEU A 51 -2.91 -4.45 -5.58
N GLU A 52 -1.94 -5.34 -5.49
CA GLU A 52 -2.18 -6.78 -5.44
C GLU A 52 -1.95 -7.30 -4.03
N ARG A 53 -2.95 -7.97 -3.46
CA ARG A 53 -2.77 -8.67 -2.19
C ARG A 53 -1.98 -9.94 -2.40
N ILE A 54 -0.84 -10.05 -1.71
CA ILE A 54 0.00 -11.24 -1.71
C ILE A 54 -0.25 -12.13 -0.49
N GLU A 55 -0.58 -11.55 0.66
CA GLU A 55 -0.96 -12.27 1.89
C GLU A 55 -1.97 -11.44 2.72
N PRO A 56 -2.75 -12.07 3.62
CA PRO A 56 -2.88 -13.51 3.88
C PRO A 56 -3.48 -14.30 2.71
N SER A 57 -3.54 -15.64 2.82
CA SER A 57 -4.11 -16.51 1.77
C SER A 57 -5.57 -16.17 1.44
N PHE A 58 -6.32 -15.70 2.44
CA PHE A 58 -7.65 -15.16 2.22
C PHE A 58 -7.57 -13.80 1.51
N GLY A 59 -8.14 -13.73 0.31
CA GLY A 59 -8.05 -12.54 -0.54
C GLY A 59 -6.74 -12.45 -1.34
N ARG A 60 -5.85 -13.45 -1.30
CA ARG A 60 -4.66 -13.46 -2.17
C ARG A 60 -5.08 -13.34 -3.64
N GLY A 61 -4.41 -12.46 -4.38
CA GLY A 61 -4.72 -12.16 -5.78
C GLY A 61 -5.88 -11.17 -5.97
N GLU A 62 -6.50 -10.70 -4.89
CA GLU A 62 -7.34 -9.51 -4.93
C GLU A 62 -6.51 -8.36 -5.48
N ARG A 63 -7.05 -7.67 -6.48
CA ARG A 63 -6.40 -6.55 -7.15
C ARG A 63 -7.33 -5.35 -7.11
N LEU A 64 -6.83 -4.27 -6.54
CA LEU A 64 -7.52 -2.98 -6.56
C LEU A 64 -6.79 -2.06 -7.52
N ARG A 65 -7.55 -1.41 -8.41
CA ARG A 65 -6.99 -0.44 -9.35
C ARG A 65 -6.98 0.96 -8.74
N LEU A 66 -5.81 1.57 -8.75
CA LEU A 66 -5.61 2.98 -8.48
C LEU A 66 -5.64 3.72 -9.82
N ASP A 67 -6.73 4.44 -10.07
CA ASP A 67 -6.86 5.29 -11.24
C ASP A 67 -7.49 6.64 -10.87
N ALA A 68 -7.33 7.62 -11.78
CA ALA A 68 -7.87 8.96 -11.57
C ALA A 68 -9.40 9.00 -11.42
N ALA A 69 -10.12 7.94 -11.81
CA ALA A 69 -11.57 7.88 -11.65
C ALA A 69 -11.97 7.64 -10.18
N HIS A 70 -11.16 6.87 -9.43
CA HIS A 70 -11.40 6.63 -8.02
C HIS A 70 -10.81 7.72 -7.12
N GLY A 71 -9.74 8.42 -7.55
CA GLY A 71 -9.20 9.65 -6.95
C GLY A 71 -8.58 9.50 -5.55
N TYR A 72 -9.21 8.72 -4.69
CA TYR A 72 -8.74 8.26 -3.39
C TYR A 72 -9.24 6.83 -3.13
N VAL A 73 -8.51 6.11 -2.28
CA VAL A 73 -8.80 4.72 -1.88
C VAL A 73 -8.61 4.62 -0.38
N ARG A 74 -9.65 4.19 0.34
CA ARG A 74 -9.62 3.93 1.77
C ARG A 74 -9.22 2.49 2.05
N ILE A 75 -8.30 2.33 3.00
CA ILE A 75 -7.76 1.03 3.38
C ILE A 75 -8.00 0.79 4.87
N GLY A 76 -8.59 -0.35 5.21
CA GLY A 76 -8.78 -0.75 6.59
C GLY A 76 -9.74 -1.93 6.75
N ARG A 77 -9.94 -2.37 7.99
CA ARG A 77 -10.76 -3.55 8.33
C ARG A 77 -12.27 -3.30 8.24
N ALA A 78 -12.71 -2.03 8.25
CA ALA A 78 -14.13 -1.70 8.14
C ALA A 78 -14.69 -2.07 6.76
N GLU A 79 -15.98 -2.42 6.70
CA GLU A 79 -16.62 -2.92 5.47
C GLU A 79 -16.83 -1.85 4.41
N HIS A 80 -16.78 -0.57 4.81
CA HIS A 80 -16.97 0.57 3.91
C HIS A 80 -15.66 1.07 3.27
N ASN A 81 -14.53 0.40 3.53
CA ASN A 81 -13.27 0.74 2.87
C ASN A 81 -13.22 0.12 1.48
N ASP A 82 -12.62 0.84 0.54
CA ASP A 82 -12.45 0.39 -0.84
C ASP A 82 -11.56 -0.87 -0.90
N LEU A 83 -10.54 -0.94 -0.03
CA LEU A 83 -9.73 -2.12 0.21
C LEU A 83 -9.91 -2.61 1.66
N ARG A 84 -10.61 -3.73 1.81
CA ARG A 84 -10.83 -4.34 3.13
C ARG A 84 -9.58 -5.11 3.59
N LEU A 85 -9.10 -4.85 4.79
CA LEU A 85 -8.04 -5.62 5.44
C LEU A 85 -8.63 -6.75 6.30
N TYR A 86 -7.96 -7.89 6.35
CA TYR A 86 -8.50 -9.10 6.98
C TYR A 86 -7.82 -9.45 8.30
N THR A 87 -6.61 -8.95 8.56
CA THR A 87 -5.89 -9.21 9.80
C THR A 87 -6.45 -8.40 10.97
N ALA A 88 -6.43 -9.00 12.16
CA ALA A 88 -6.98 -8.36 13.37
C ALA A 88 -6.13 -7.18 13.87
N ALA A 89 -4.82 -7.17 13.55
CA ALA A 89 -3.92 -6.08 13.88
C ALA A 89 -4.10 -4.86 12.95
N ALA A 90 -4.81 -5.02 11.82
CA ALA A 90 -5.24 -3.88 11.02
C ALA A 90 -6.35 -3.06 11.70
N SER A 91 -6.28 -1.76 11.50
CA SER A 91 -7.24 -0.78 12.04
C SER A 91 -8.50 -0.77 11.19
N ARG A 92 -9.62 -0.34 11.76
CA ARG A 92 -10.87 -0.14 11.00
C ARG A 92 -10.68 0.84 9.85
N GLU A 93 -9.97 1.93 10.11
CA GLU A 93 -9.45 2.91 9.16
C GLU A 93 -7.94 2.94 9.38
N HIS A 94 -7.15 2.53 8.40
CA HIS A 94 -5.72 2.28 8.58
C HIS A 94 -4.85 3.20 7.74
N ALA A 95 -5.20 3.42 6.48
CA ALA A 95 -4.52 4.34 5.59
C ALA A 95 -5.45 4.83 4.47
N VAL A 96 -5.03 5.87 3.77
CA VAL A 96 -5.66 6.36 2.55
C VAL A 96 -4.59 6.47 1.47
N ILE A 97 -4.94 6.12 0.23
CA ILE A 97 -4.11 6.39 -0.94
C ILE A 97 -4.84 7.40 -1.81
N ALA A 98 -4.16 8.47 -2.23
CA ALA A 98 -4.73 9.49 -3.09
C ALA A 98 -3.68 10.03 -4.05
N GLY A 99 -4.13 10.61 -5.17
CA GLY A 99 -3.25 11.36 -6.06
C GLY A 99 -2.85 12.71 -5.47
N ASN A 100 -1.60 13.13 -5.65
CA ASN A 100 -1.13 14.47 -5.31
C ASN A 100 -1.20 15.43 -6.52
N GLU A 101 -0.84 16.70 -6.32
CA GLU A 101 -0.77 17.72 -7.38
C GLU A 101 0.31 17.42 -8.45
N ALA A 102 1.34 16.65 -8.09
CA ALA A 102 2.41 16.23 -8.99
C ALA A 102 2.02 15.07 -9.91
N GLY A 103 0.85 14.44 -9.69
CA GLY A 103 0.42 13.28 -10.47
C GLY A 103 1.06 11.97 -10.00
N GLU A 104 1.34 11.86 -8.70
CA GLU A 104 1.85 10.67 -8.03
C GLU A 104 0.83 10.13 -7.03
N TRP A 105 0.87 8.82 -6.79
CA TRP A 105 0.08 8.18 -5.75
C TRP A 105 0.77 8.33 -4.41
N VAL A 106 0.08 8.85 -3.41
CA VAL A 106 0.60 9.03 -2.05
C VAL A 106 -0.23 8.20 -1.08
N LEU A 107 0.43 7.37 -0.28
CA LEU A 107 -0.13 6.65 0.84
C LEU A 107 0.06 7.47 2.11
N THR A 108 -1.04 7.71 2.82
CA THR A 108 -1.05 8.43 4.11
C THR A 108 -1.61 7.50 5.19
N PRO A 109 -0.79 7.07 6.17
CA PRO A 109 -1.27 6.32 7.32
C PRO A 109 -2.29 7.16 8.14
N ALA A 110 -3.28 6.50 8.72
CA ALA A 110 -4.18 7.17 9.66
C ALA A 110 -3.44 7.57 10.94
N GLU A 111 -3.98 8.55 11.67
CA GLU A 111 -3.33 9.08 12.88
C GLU A 111 -3.01 7.97 13.90
N GLY A 112 -1.75 7.95 14.36
CA GLY A 112 -1.24 6.95 15.29
C GLY A 112 -1.13 5.53 14.70
N LYS A 113 -1.21 5.37 13.38
CA LYS A 113 -1.00 4.11 12.67
C LYS A 113 0.31 4.16 11.90
N SER A 114 0.85 2.99 11.62
CA SER A 114 2.03 2.83 10.78
C SER A 114 1.79 1.76 9.73
N VAL A 115 2.47 1.92 8.61
CA VAL A 115 2.52 0.98 7.49
C VAL A 115 3.98 0.62 7.30
N SER A 116 4.30 -0.66 7.05
CA SER A 116 5.69 -1.03 6.69
C SER A 116 5.83 -1.04 5.17
N ILE A 117 6.85 -0.35 4.67
CA ILE A 117 7.17 -0.26 3.25
C ILE A 117 8.51 -0.95 3.05
N ASP A 118 8.51 -2.04 2.29
CA ASP A 118 9.68 -2.89 2.05
C ASP A 118 10.42 -3.33 3.34
N GLY A 119 9.69 -3.42 4.45
CA GLY A 119 10.19 -3.84 5.76
C GLY A 119 10.37 -2.69 6.76
N ASP A 120 10.39 -1.45 6.31
CA ASP A 120 10.61 -0.28 7.16
C ASP A 120 9.27 0.36 7.60
N PRO A 121 8.97 0.45 8.90
CA PRO A 121 7.73 1.06 9.37
C PRO A 121 7.78 2.59 9.23
N THR A 122 6.72 3.17 8.67
CA THR A 122 6.53 4.62 8.55
C THR A 122 5.14 5.04 9.05
N GLY A 123 5.06 6.19 9.70
CA GLY A 123 3.82 6.89 10.05
C GLY A 123 3.56 8.12 9.18
N GLU A 124 4.49 8.46 8.29
CA GLU A 124 4.45 9.65 7.45
C GLU A 124 3.87 9.33 6.06
N PRO A 125 3.37 10.33 5.32
CA PRO A 125 2.97 10.15 3.92
C PRO A 125 4.14 9.67 3.04
N VAL A 126 3.88 8.71 2.15
CA VAL A 126 4.88 8.15 1.24
C VAL A 126 4.34 8.06 -0.19
N GLU A 127 5.16 8.47 -1.15
CA GLU A 127 4.93 8.28 -2.58
C GLU A 127 5.06 6.81 -2.95
N LEU A 128 4.06 6.28 -3.64
CA LEU A 128 4.02 4.88 -4.05
C LEU A 128 4.70 4.67 -5.39
N GLU A 129 5.58 3.69 -5.43
CA GLU A 129 6.25 3.24 -6.65
C GLU A 129 5.87 1.79 -7.00
N VAL A 130 5.95 1.46 -8.28
CA VAL A 130 5.77 0.09 -8.75
C VAL A 130 6.87 -0.80 -8.17
N GLY A 131 6.47 -1.90 -7.54
CA GLY A 131 7.36 -2.89 -6.95
C GLY A 131 7.35 -2.88 -5.43
N MET A 132 6.99 -1.76 -4.81
CA MET A 132 6.94 -1.60 -3.34
C MET A 132 6.02 -2.64 -2.70
N ASN A 133 6.48 -3.19 -1.57
CA ASN A 133 5.69 -4.07 -0.72
C ASN A 133 5.18 -3.28 0.48
N LEU A 134 3.87 -3.35 0.71
CA LEU A 134 3.18 -2.63 1.75
C LEU A 134 2.62 -3.63 2.76
N ILE A 135 2.83 -3.39 4.06
CA ILE A 135 2.29 -4.23 5.12
C ILE A 135 1.41 -3.39 6.04
N PHE A 136 0.14 -3.76 6.13
CA PHE A 136 -0.88 -3.09 6.94
C PHE A 136 -1.42 -4.04 8.01
N GLY A 137 -0.93 -3.93 9.25
CA GLY A 137 -1.38 -4.79 10.34
C GLY A 137 -1.20 -6.31 10.09
N GLY A 138 -0.35 -6.70 9.13
CA GLY A 138 -0.12 -8.09 8.73
C GLY A 138 -0.76 -8.50 7.39
N ASP A 139 -1.54 -7.63 6.74
CA ASP A 139 -1.92 -7.82 5.33
C ASP A 139 -0.79 -7.30 4.43
N HIS A 140 -0.32 -8.14 3.51
CA HIS A 140 0.76 -7.82 2.58
C HIS A 140 0.19 -7.51 1.19
N LEU A 141 0.55 -6.34 0.68
CA LEU A 141 0.18 -5.87 -0.64
C LEU A 141 1.42 -5.47 -1.42
N ARG A 142 1.29 -5.50 -2.75
CA ARG A 142 2.34 -5.07 -3.66
C ARG A 142 1.80 -4.09 -4.69
N CYS A 143 2.52 -3.00 -4.88
CA CYS A 143 2.29 -2.08 -5.99
C CYS A 143 2.76 -2.73 -7.28
N VAL A 144 1.85 -2.96 -8.23
CA VAL A 144 2.18 -3.55 -9.54
C VAL A 144 1.73 -2.63 -10.66
N ARG A 145 2.45 -2.69 -11.78
CA ARG A 145 2.07 -1.94 -12.98
C ARG A 145 0.80 -2.56 -13.57
N GLU A 146 -0.16 -1.72 -13.96
CA GLU A 146 -1.23 -2.20 -14.82
C GLU A 146 -0.64 -2.54 -16.20
N VAL A 147 -0.42 -3.82 -16.47
CA VAL A 147 -0.13 -4.27 -17.83
C VAL A 147 -1.43 -4.14 -18.60
N ARG A 148 -1.53 -3.18 -19.52
CA ARG A 148 -2.71 -3.01 -20.36
C ARG A 148 -2.98 -4.34 -21.07
N GLN A 149 -4.08 -4.99 -20.72
CA GLN A 149 -4.52 -6.28 -21.28
C GLN A 149 -4.74 -6.27 -22.82
N ARG A 150 -4.59 -5.10 -23.47
CA ARG A 150 -4.68 -4.93 -24.93
C ARG A 150 -3.66 -5.76 -25.72
N ASP A 151 -2.51 -6.11 -25.13
CA ASP A 151 -1.52 -6.92 -25.83
C ASP A 151 -1.94 -8.41 -25.97
N HIS A 152 -2.86 -8.89 -25.11
CA HIS A 152 -3.32 -10.29 -25.18
C HIS A 152 -4.45 -10.53 -26.18
N MET A 153 -5.26 -9.52 -26.54
CA MET A 153 -6.28 -9.68 -27.59
C MET A 153 -5.75 -9.44 -29.01
N ALA A 154 -4.65 -8.69 -29.18
CA ALA A 154 -4.05 -8.47 -30.50
C ALA A 154 -3.31 -9.70 -31.06
N VAL A 155 -2.94 -10.68 -30.22
CA VAL A 155 -2.25 -11.90 -30.66
C VAL A 155 -3.24 -13.01 -31.09
N ALA A 156 -4.50 -12.96 -30.64
CA ALA A 156 -5.50 -13.98 -30.98
C ALA A 156 -6.10 -13.81 -32.38
N THR A 157 -6.00 -12.64 -33.01
CA THR A 157 -6.60 -12.36 -34.33
C THR A 157 -5.63 -12.45 -35.51
N ALA A 158 -4.37 -12.85 -35.30
CA ALA A 158 -3.38 -13.02 -36.38
C ALA A 158 -3.18 -14.49 -36.83
N SER A 159 -3.91 -15.47 -36.27
CA SER A 159 -3.69 -16.90 -36.56
C SER A 159 -4.78 -17.61 -37.37
N GLU A 160 -5.87 -16.94 -37.76
CA GLU A 160 -6.97 -17.57 -38.54
C GLU A 160 -7.05 -17.11 -40.01
N GLY A 161 -5.91 -17.02 -40.70
CA GLY A 161 -5.93 -16.54 -42.08
C GLY A 161 -4.68 -16.81 -42.91
N LEU A 162 -4.16 -18.03 -42.91
CA LEU A 162 -3.21 -18.46 -43.95
C LEU A 162 -3.71 -19.77 -44.59
N PRO A 163 -3.92 -19.80 -45.93
CA PRO A 163 -4.18 -21.04 -46.64
C PRO A 163 -2.98 -21.97 -46.50
N ARG A 164 -3.25 -23.24 -46.20
CA ARG A 164 -2.30 -24.36 -46.28
C ARG A 164 -1.59 -24.35 -47.62
N ALA A 165 -0.32 -23.96 -47.61
CA ALA A 165 0.64 -24.32 -48.65
C ALA A 165 1.78 -25.10 -47.98
N ASN A 166 1.99 -26.31 -48.49
CA ASN A 166 3.02 -27.26 -48.10
C ASN A 166 4.44 -26.68 -48.25
N ALA A 167 5.32 -26.98 -47.28
CA ALA A 167 6.80 -27.07 -47.32
C ALA A 167 7.35 -26.57 -45.97
N SER A 168 8.35 -27.11 -45.27
CA SER A 168 9.26 -28.26 -45.39
C SER A 168 9.92 -28.38 -43.99
N PRO A 169 10.34 -29.56 -43.49
CA PRO A 169 10.98 -29.67 -42.17
C PRO A 169 12.43 -29.18 -42.24
N GLY A 170 12.69 -27.99 -41.69
CA GLY A 170 14.04 -27.44 -41.51
C GLY A 170 14.36 -27.29 -40.02
N SER A 171 15.27 -28.13 -39.53
CA SER A 171 15.85 -28.07 -38.19
C SER A 171 16.52 -26.71 -37.93
N GLY A 172 16.14 -26.02 -36.84
CA GLY A 172 16.73 -24.75 -36.44
C GLY A 172 16.84 -24.62 -34.93
N ARG A 173 17.91 -25.21 -34.39
CA ARG A 173 18.30 -25.31 -32.99
C ARG A 173 19.13 -24.07 -32.61
N THR A 174 18.53 -23.03 -32.02
CA THR A 174 19.27 -21.87 -31.46
C THR A 174 18.31 -20.96 -30.68
N GLY A 175 18.51 -20.54 -29.43
CA GLY A 175 19.61 -20.72 -28.50
C GLY A 175 19.16 -20.19 -27.12
N TRP A 176 19.40 -21.01 -26.10
CA TRP A 176 19.02 -20.86 -24.70
C TRP A 176 20.11 -20.14 -23.85
N PHE A 177 20.92 -19.25 -24.44
CA PHE A 177 22.16 -18.77 -23.79
C PHE A 177 22.35 -17.26 -23.80
N VAL A 178 21.56 -16.50 -23.03
CA VAL A 178 21.91 -15.09 -22.71
C VAL A 178 21.93 -14.81 -21.19
N ILE A 179 21.46 -15.69 -20.31
CA ILE A 179 21.44 -15.44 -18.85
C ILE A 179 22.74 -15.92 -18.16
N GLY A 180 23.90 -15.60 -18.74
CA GLY A 180 25.20 -16.12 -18.30
C GLY A 180 26.29 -15.07 -18.04
N ALA A 181 25.99 -13.77 -18.03
CA ALA A 181 27.04 -12.73 -18.07
C ALA A 181 27.04 -11.69 -16.91
N ILE A 182 26.12 -11.73 -15.95
CA ILE A 182 26.05 -10.69 -14.88
C ILE A 182 26.67 -11.15 -13.54
N ALA A 183 27.13 -12.40 -13.41
CA ALA A 183 27.70 -12.90 -12.16
C ALA A 183 29.21 -12.60 -11.96
N ALA A 184 29.92 -12.04 -12.95
CA ALA A 184 31.39 -11.92 -12.88
C ALA A 184 31.93 -10.54 -12.46
N LEU A 185 31.09 -9.50 -12.35
CA LEU A 185 31.55 -8.14 -12.02
C LEU A 185 31.34 -7.72 -10.55
N GLY A 186 30.61 -8.51 -9.74
CA GLY A 186 30.35 -8.19 -8.33
C GLY A 186 31.43 -8.63 -7.34
N LEU A 187 32.30 -9.58 -7.73
CA LEU A 187 33.27 -10.19 -6.80
C LEU A 187 34.66 -9.52 -6.77
N GLY A 188 34.93 -8.56 -7.65
CA GLY A 188 36.23 -7.86 -7.73
C GLY A 188 36.38 -6.65 -6.80
N LEU A 189 35.28 -6.08 -6.28
CA LEU A 189 35.33 -4.86 -5.47
C LEU A 189 35.42 -5.09 -3.96
N ILE A 190 35.15 -6.31 -3.47
CA ILE A 190 35.19 -6.60 -2.03
C ILE A 190 36.63 -6.86 -1.52
N THR A 191 37.55 -7.29 -2.38
CA THR A 191 38.93 -7.59 -1.96
C THR A 191 39.85 -6.38 -1.85
N PHE A 192 39.53 -5.24 -2.48
CA PHE A 192 40.41 -4.06 -2.44
C PHE A 192 40.32 -3.28 -1.13
N ALA A 193 39.20 -3.38 -0.40
CA ALA A 193 39.00 -2.64 0.84
C ALA A 193 39.81 -3.16 2.05
N TRP A 194 40.38 -4.37 1.97
CA TRP A 194 41.12 -4.99 3.09
C TRP A 194 42.65 -4.88 2.96
N PHE A 195 43.17 -4.33 1.87
CA PHE A 195 44.62 -4.31 1.61
C PHE A 195 45.28 -2.92 1.80
N THR A 196 44.50 -1.87 2.09
CA THR A 196 45.01 -0.49 2.26
C THR A 196 44.72 0.12 3.63
N GLY A 197 44.50 -0.70 4.66
CA GLY A 197 44.31 -0.27 6.05
C GLY A 197 45.42 -0.77 6.96
#